data_AF-A0A9W9MYN7-F1
#
_entry.id   AF-A0A9W9MYN7-F1
#
_cell.length_a   1.000
_cell.length_b   1.000
_cell.length_c   1.000
_cell.angle_alpha   90.00
_cell.angle_beta   90.00
_cell.angle_gamma   90.00
#
_symmetry.space_group_name_H-M   'P 1'
#
loop_
_entity.id
_entity.type
_entity.pdbx_description
1 polymer ?
#
loop_
_entity_poly.entity_id
_entity_poly.type
_entity_poly.pdbx_seq_one_letter_code
_entity_poly.pdbx_strand_id
1 'polypeptide(L)'
;MDIENFLNPVDEVIKDDLATIDDVVLSEFLPEVDEDEIEVQKPQIPYNEAIQALKTLCLYEEQQDQGETSLINALHKHERVLEARRIGEQKQRDIRSYFGA
;
A
#
# COMPACT_ATOMS: atom_id res chain seq x y z
N MET A 1 -34.89 29.46 -33.27
CA MET A 1 -34.82 28.18 -32.56
C MET A 1 -34.90 27.10 -33.61
N ASP A 2 -33.93 26.21 -33.65
CA ASP A 2 -33.86 25.13 -34.64
C ASP A 2 -34.58 23.90 -34.10
N ILE A 3 -35.58 23.41 -34.85
CA ILE A 3 -36.50 22.35 -34.40
C ILE A 3 -35.82 20.97 -34.46
N GLU A 4 -34.70 20.85 -35.19
CA GLU A 4 -33.91 19.61 -35.29
C GLU A 4 -33.19 19.23 -33.98
N ASN A 5 -33.19 20.11 -32.97
CA ASN A 5 -32.68 19.82 -31.63
C ASN A 5 -33.74 19.33 -30.64
N PHE A 6 -34.98 19.11 -31.09
CA PHE A 6 -36.06 18.63 -30.22
C PHE A 6 -36.28 17.12 -30.35
N LEU A 7 -35.75 16.42 -29.33
CA LEU A 7 -36.30 15.20 -28.71
C LEU A 7 -36.20 13.89 -29.51
N ASN A 8 -34.99 13.54 -29.96
CA ASN A 8 -34.42 12.19 -30.05
C ASN A 8 -33.56 12.11 -31.33
N PRO A 9 -32.24 12.29 -31.25
CA PRO A 9 -31.38 12.06 -32.41
C PRO A 9 -31.56 10.62 -32.91
N VAL A 10 -31.52 10.40 -34.22
CA VAL A 10 -31.81 9.10 -34.86
C VAL A 10 -30.87 7.98 -34.35
N ASP A 11 -29.73 8.36 -33.79
CA ASP A 11 -28.72 7.48 -33.20
C ASP A 11 -29.05 7.03 -31.76
N GLU A 12 -30.06 7.61 -31.10
CA GLU A 12 -30.51 7.22 -29.76
C GLU A 12 -31.44 6.00 -29.86
N VAL A 13 -30.86 4.86 -30.21
CA VAL A 13 -31.55 3.56 -30.24
C VAL A 13 -31.42 2.91 -28.86
N ILE A 14 -32.48 2.99 -28.05
CA ILE A 14 -32.57 2.25 -26.79
C ILE A 14 -32.66 0.76 -27.13
N LYS A 15 -31.61 0.00 -26.81
CA LYS A 15 -31.64 -1.46 -26.87
C LYS A 15 -32.36 -1.97 -25.61
N ASP A 16 -33.66 -2.14 -25.69
CA ASP A 16 -34.49 -2.78 -24.65
C ASP A 16 -34.23 -4.29 -24.61
N ASP A 17 -33.03 -4.68 -24.19
CA ASP A 17 -32.75 -6.06 -23.79
C ASP A 17 -32.72 -6.15 -22.26
N LEU A 18 -33.33 -7.19 -21.70
CA LEU A 18 -33.42 -7.41 -20.26
C LEU A 18 -32.03 -7.46 -19.61
N ALA A 19 -31.05 -8.03 -20.32
CA ALA A 19 -29.66 -8.06 -19.89
C ALA A 19 -29.05 -6.65 -19.73
N THR A 20 -29.47 -5.70 -20.56
CA THR A 20 -28.94 -4.32 -20.52
C THR A 20 -29.56 -3.51 -19.38
N ILE A 21 -30.81 -3.81 -19.01
CA ILE A 21 -31.48 -3.18 -17.86
C ILE A 21 -30.84 -3.63 -16.55
N ASP A 22 -30.55 -4.93 -16.42
CA ASP A 22 -29.90 -5.48 -15.23
C ASP A 22 -28.53 -4.83 -15.00
N ASP A 23 -27.71 -4.67 -16.05
CA ASP A 23 -26.39 -4.05 -15.94
C ASP A 23 -26.46 -2.57 -15.52
N VAL A 24 -27.42 -1.81 -16.06
CA VAL A 24 -27.63 -0.39 -15.70
C VAL A 24 -28.09 -0.27 -14.25
N VAL A 25 -29.05 -1.09 -13.84
CA VAL A 25 -29.53 -1.09 -12.45
C VAL A 25 -28.40 -1.51 -11.50
N LEU A 26 -27.63 -2.55 -11.84
CA LEU A 26 -26.51 -3.01 -11.02
C LEU A 26 -25.40 -1.96 -10.92
N SER A 27 -25.13 -1.18 -11.96
CA SER A 27 -24.11 -0.11 -11.90
C SER A 27 -24.41 0.99 -10.89
N GLU A 28 -25.68 1.25 -10.58
CA GLU A 28 -26.11 2.24 -9.58
C GLU A 28 -26.00 1.72 -8.13
N PHE A 29 -25.90 0.39 -7.95
CA PHE A 29 -25.77 -0.25 -6.64
C PHE A 29 -24.38 -0.86 -6.39
N LEU A 30 -23.54 -0.93 -7.41
CA LEU A 30 -22.13 -1.24 -7.25
C LEU A 30 -21.46 0.00 -6.63
N PRO A 31 -20.70 -0.15 -5.52
CA PRO A 31 -19.88 0.96 -5.06
C PRO A 31 -18.96 1.38 -6.20
N GLU A 32 -18.79 2.70 -6.40
CA GLU A 32 -17.72 3.24 -7.23
C GLU A 32 -16.42 2.64 -6.71
N VAL A 33 -15.95 1.56 -7.34
CA VAL A 33 -14.66 0.98 -7.01
C VAL A 33 -13.66 1.93 -7.65
N ASP A 34 -13.25 2.94 -6.92
CA ASP A 34 -12.01 3.64 -7.22
C ASP A 34 -10.91 2.56 -7.21
N GLU A 35 -10.55 2.08 -8.41
CA GLU A 35 -9.44 1.12 -8.59
C GLU A 35 -8.12 1.66 -8.01
N ASP A 36 -8.08 2.97 -7.75
CA ASP A 36 -6.98 3.70 -7.13
C ASP A 36 -6.88 3.51 -5.59
N GLU A 37 -7.92 3.00 -4.91
CA GLU A 37 -7.96 2.83 -3.44
C GLU A 37 -7.83 1.36 -2.98
N ILE A 38 -7.35 0.46 -3.83
CA ILE A 38 -6.84 -0.82 -3.32
C ILE A 38 -5.48 -0.54 -2.67
N GLU A 39 -5.50 -0.10 -1.40
CA GLU A 39 -4.32 -0.10 -0.54
C GLU A 39 -3.87 -1.55 -0.34
N VAL A 40 -3.03 -2.03 -1.27
CA VAL A 40 -2.36 -3.31 -1.14
C VAL A 40 -1.50 -3.23 0.10
N GLN A 41 -1.97 -3.82 1.21
CA GLN A 41 -1.21 -3.94 2.45
C GLN A 41 0.07 -4.72 2.14
N LYS A 42 1.18 -3.98 1.98
CA LYS A 42 2.49 -4.60 1.78
C LYS A 42 2.86 -5.36 3.05
N PRO A 43 3.39 -6.59 2.94
CA PRO A 43 3.82 -7.34 4.10
C PRO A 43 4.86 -6.53 4.88
N GLN A 44 4.70 -6.48 6.21
CA GLN A 44 5.62 -5.78 7.08
C GLN A 44 6.98 -6.48 7.08
N ILE A 45 8.05 -5.71 6.85
CA ILE A 45 9.43 -6.23 6.85
C ILE A 45 9.81 -6.61 8.29
N PRO A 46 10.33 -7.83 8.54
CA PRO A 46 10.78 -8.24 9.86
C PRO A 46 12.02 -7.43 10.29
N TYR A 47 12.16 -7.19 11.59
CA TYR A 47 13.27 -6.39 12.15
C TYR A 47 14.66 -6.86 11.70
N ASN A 48 14.89 -8.18 11.62
CA ASN A 48 16.18 -8.71 11.22
C ASN A 48 16.54 -8.32 9.77
N GLU A 49 15.56 -8.36 8.87
CA GLU A 49 15.75 -7.97 7.46
C GLU A 49 15.98 -6.47 7.34
N ALA A 50 15.21 -5.66 8.07
CA ALA A 50 15.41 -4.21 8.12
C ALA A 50 16.82 -3.84 8.64
N ILE A 51 17.31 -4.51 9.69
CA ILE A 51 18.65 -4.30 10.25
C ILE A 51 19.73 -4.73 9.26
N GLN A 52 19.55 -5.88 8.57
CA GLN A 52 20.48 -6.34 7.54
C GLN A 52 20.58 -5.35 6.38
N ALA A 53 19.45 -4.87 5.87
CA ALA A 53 19.41 -3.87 4.81
C ALA A 53 20.12 -2.57 5.22
N LEU A 54 19.92 -2.13 6.48
CA LEU A 54 20.61 -0.96 7.05
C LEU A 54 22.14 -1.13 7.07
N LYS A 55 22.62 -2.31 7.46
CA LYS A 55 24.06 -2.62 7.46
C LYS A 55 24.63 -2.65 6.05
N THR A 56 23.90 -3.22 5.09
CA THR A 56 24.29 -3.22 3.68
C THR A 56 24.40 -1.79 3.14
N LEU A 57 23.44 -0.93 3.46
CA LEU A 57 23.48 0.48 3.06
C LEU A 57 24.67 1.22 3.71
N CYS A 58 24.92 0.99 5.00
CA CYS A 58 26.06 1.58 5.68
C CYS A 58 27.40 1.19 5.05
N LEU A 59 27.58 -0.10 4.75
CA LEU A 59 28.78 -0.61 4.08
C LEU A 59 28.95 -0.02 2.67
N TYR A 60 27.85 0.15 1.94
CA TYR A 60 27.88 0.77 0.62
C TYR A 60 28.37 2.21 0.69
N GLU A 61 27.88 2.99 1.66
CA GLU A 61 28.28 4.39 1.87
C GLU A 61 29.74 4.52 2.33
N GLU A 62 30.21 3.62 3.20
CA GLU A 62 31.60 3.57 3.64
C GLU A 62 32.60 3.27 2.51
N GLN A 63 32.15 2.58 1.46
CA GLN A 63 32.96 2.24 0.29
C GLN A 63 33.04 3.37 -0.74
N GLN A 64 32.26 4.46 -0.59
CA GLN A 64 32.30 5.59 -1.52
C GLN A 64 33.51 6.50 -1.23
N ASP A 65 34.17 6.98 -2.29
CA ASP A 65 35.31 7.91 -2.19
C ASP A 65 34.93 9.26 -1.51
N GLN A 66 33.63 9.61 -1.54
CA GLN A 66 33.05 10.76 -0.84
C GLN A 66 31.90 10.33 0.08
N GLY A 67 32.09 9.24 0.84
CA GLY A 67 31.09 8.74 1.78
C GLY A 67 30.53 9.83 2.69
N GLU A 68 29.21 9.97 2.72
CA GLU A 68 28.55 11.02 3.49
C GLU A 68 28.52 10.62 4.99
N THR A 69 29.46 11.17 5.77
CA THR A 69 29.57 10.84 7.21
C THR A 69 28.31 11.16 8.01
N SER A 70 27.52 12.16 7.61
CA SER A 70 26.21 12.47 8.20
C SER A 70 25.21 11.33 8.00
N LEU A 71 25.19 10.74 6.80
CA LEU A 71 24.31 9.62 6.47
C LEU A 71 24.69 8.39 7.30
N ILE A 72 25.98 8.03 7.37
CA ILE A 72 26.46 6.90 8.18
C ILE A 72 26.05 7.04 9.65
N ASN A 73 26.21 8.24 10.22
CA ASN A 73 25.78 8.52 11.60
C ASN A 73 24.26 8.40 11.79
N ALA A 74 23.47 8.85 10.82
CA ALA A 74 22.02 8.67 10.83
C ALA A 74 21.65 7.18 10.78
N LEU A 75 22.28 6.40 9.90
CA LEU A 75 22.05 4.96 9.76
C LEU A 75 22.33 4.22 11.08
N HIS A 76 23.46 4.48 11.74
CA HIS A 76 23.77 3.91 13.06
C HIS A 76 22.74 4.28 14.14
N LYS A 77 22.22 5.52 14.12
CA LYS A 77 21.16 5.93 15.05
C LYS A 77 19.89 5.13 14.81
N HIS A 78 19.50 4.93 13.55
CA HIS A 78 18.33 4.15 13.19
C HIS A 78 18.48 2.67 13.52
N GLU A 79 19.66 2.08 13.34
CA GLU A 79 19.96 0.71 13.76
C GLU A 79 19.70 0.52 15.27
N ARG A 80 20.20 1.42 16.11
CA ARG A 80 19.97 1.36 17.57
C ARG A 80 18.50 1.43 17.94
N VAL A 81 17.73 2.27 17.25
CA VAL A 81 16.29 2.40 17.47
C VAL A 81 15.57 1.10 17.08
N LEU A 82 15.92 0.49 15.96
CA LEU A 82 15.33 -0.77 15.52
C LEU A 82 15.66 -1.93 16.46
N GLU A 83 16.91 -2.02 16.94
CA GLU A 83 17.29 -3.03 17.93
C GLU A 83 16.54 -2.85 19.26
N ALA A 84 16.38 -1.61 19.73
CA ALA A 84 15.61 -1.32 20.93
C ALA A 84 14.13 -1.76 20.78
N ARG A 85 13.52 -1.51 19.61
CA ARG A 85 12.14 -1.94 19.30
C ARG A 85 12.03 -3.46 19.22
N ARG A 86 12.98 -4.12 18.55
CA ARG A 86 13.04 -5.59 18.45
C ARG A 86 13.09 -6.24 19.84
N ILE A 87 13.92 -5.71 20.74
CA ILE A 87 14.01 -6.20 22.13
C ILE A 87 12.73 -5.90 22.90
N GLY A 88 12.12 -4.73 22.70
CA GLY A 88 10.84 -4.35 23.30
C GLY A 88 9.73 -5.33 22.94
N GLU A 89 9.57 -5.65 21.65
CA GLU A 89 8.58 -6.63 21.19
C GLU A 89 8.86 -8.05 21.67
N GLN A 90 10.13 -8.46 21.74
CA GLN A 90 10.49 -9.76 22.31
C GLN A 90 10.11 -9.86 23.80
N LYS A 91 10.27 -8.78 24.57
CA LYS A 91 9.84 -8.71 25.97
C LYS A 91 8.31 -8.68 26.11
N GLN A 92 7.60 -8.12 25.13
CA GLN A 92 6.15 -8.00 25.11
C GLN A 92 5.45 -9.20 24.43
N ARG A 93 6.11 -10.36 24.36
CA ARG A 93 5.43 -11.59 23.95
C ARG A 93 4.42 -11.98 25.03
N ASP A 94 3.20 -12.29 24.60
CA ASP A 94 2.09 -12.65 25.48
C ASP A 94 2.50 -13.82 26.38
N ILE A 95 2.32 -13.68 27.70
CA ILE A 95 2.61 -14.71 28.69
C ILE A 95 1.84 -16.01 28.43
N ARG A 96 0.72 -15.95 27.70
CA ARG A 96 -0.01 -17.14 27.23
C ARG A 96 0.83 -18.03 26.31
N SER A 97 1.82 -17.47 25.60
CA SER A 97 2.79 -18.25 24.82
C SER A 97 3.76 -19.07 25.69
N TYR A 98 3.97 -18.69 26.96
CA TYR A 98 4.74 -19.45 27.93
C TYR A 98 3.93 -20.58 28.57
N PHE A 99 2.61 -20.39 28.70
CA PHE A 99 1.68 -21.36 29.28
C PHE A 99 0.90 -22.18 28.24
N GLY A 100 1.34 -22.16 26.97
CA GLY A 100 0.57 -22.69 25.84
C GLY A 100 1.06 -24.03 25.28
N ALA A 101 0.75 -25.11 25.99
CA ALA A 101 0.18 -26.35 25.44
C ALA A 101 -0.56 -27.08 26.56
#